data_AF-A0A370ETU8-F1
#
_entry.id   AF-A0A370ETU8-F1
#
_cell.length_a   1.000
_cell.length_b   1.000
_cell.length_c   1.000
_cell.angle_alpha   90.00
_cell.angle_beta   90.00
_cell.angle_gamma   90.00
#
_symmetry.space_group_name_H-M   'P 1'
#
loop_
_entity.id
_entity.type
_entity.pdbx_description
1 polymer ?
#
loop_
_entity_poly.entity_id
_entity_poly.type
_entity_poly.pdbx_seq_one_letter_code
_entity_poly.pdbx_strand_id
1 'polypeptide(L)'
;MGKLRELLFGEYNSLERALKNPNRVKRLSLHFTANIDDFAEDFLKFSKLSSLYVLVAGNYSKLLPEQIGELKTLTELTIINVPFKEVSFMDYEIR
;
A
#
# COMPACT_ATOMS: atom_id res chain seq x y z
N MET A 1 -0.09 19.05 -6.38
CA MET A 1 -1.46 18.63 -6.80
C MET A 1 -2.16 17.64 -5.85
N GLY A 2 -1.47 16.97 -4.90
CA GLY A 2 -2.08 15.93 -4.04
C GLY A 2 -3.30 16.38 -3.21
N LYS A 3 -3.17 17.49 -2.47
CA LYS A 3 -4.23 17.97 -1.55
C LYS A 3 -5.56 18.31 -2.24
N LEU A 4 -5.51 18.75 -3.50
CA LEU A 4 -6.72 19.05 -4.28
C LEU A 4 -7.50 17.77 -4.62
N ARG A 5 -6.79 16.69 -4.99
CA ARG A 5 -7.41 15.39 -5.28
C ARG A 5 -8.00 14.74 -4.02
N GLU A 6 -7.32 14.89 -2.88
CA GLU A 6 -7.83 14.45 -1.57
C GLU A 6 -9.16 15.14 -1.25
N LEU A 7 -9.21 16.47 -1.44
CA LEU A 7 -10.41 17.27 -1.14
C LEU A 7 -11.56 16.98 -2.10
N LEU A 8 -11.31 16.96 -3.41
CA LEU A 8 -12.38 16.84 -4.41
C LEU A 8 -12.80 15.39 -4.67
N PHE A 9 -11.85 14.45 -4.64
CA PHE A 9 -12.07 13.09 -5.15
C PHE A 9 -11.84 12.00 -4.11
N GLY A 10 -11.27 12.31 -2.95
CA GLY A 10 -10.94 11.31 -1.93
C GLY A 10 -9.81 10.38 -2.37
N GLU A 11 -8.90 10.88 -3.20
CA GLU A 11 -7.71 10.15 -3.66
C GLU A 11 -6.50 10.51 -2.79
N TYR A 12 -5.88 9.50 -2.21
CA TYR A 12 -4.75 9.66 -1.30
C TYR A 12 -3.55 8.86 -1.79
N ASN A 13 -2.36 9.40 -1.57
CA ASN A 13 -1.10 8.71 -1.81
C ASN A 13 -0.16 8.72 -0.58
N SER A 14 -0.74 8.94 0.59
CA SER A 14 -0.05 8.97 1.87
C SER A 14 -0.99 8.40 2.93
N LEU A 15 -0.53 7.37 3.62
CA LEU A 15 -1.30 6.71 4.67
C LEU A 15 -1.59 7.69 5.82
N GLU A 16 -0.60 8.49 6.24
CA GLU A 16 -0.76 9.52 7.27
C GLU A 16 -1.89 10.51 6.92
N ARG A 17 -1.95 10.98 5.67
CA ARG A 17 -3.00 11.92 5.25
C ARG A 17 -4.36 11.25 5.10
N ALA A 18 -4.39 10.01 4.64
CA ALA A 18 -5.61 9.19 4.57
C ALA A 18 -6.20 8.97 5.97
N LEU A 19 -5.36 8.66 6.96
CA LEU A 19 -5.76 8.42 8.35
C LEU A 19 -6.30 9.67 9.06
N LYS A 20 -5.96 10.88 8.60
CA LYS A 20 -6.59 12.11 9.12
C LYS A 20 -8.05 12.25 8.69
N ASN A 21 -8.45 11.62 7.59
CA ASN A 21 -9.81 11.73 7.03
C ASN A 21 -10.31 10.40 6.46
N PRO A 22 -10.36 9.32 7.27
CA PRO A 22 -10.51 7.95 6.75
C PRO A 22 -11.84 7.73 6.02
N ASN A 23 -12.91 8.39 6.46
CA ASN A 23 -14.25 8.32 5.84
C ASN A 23 -14.37 9.07 4.50
N ARG A 24 -13.30 9.72 4.02
CA ARG A 24 -13.21 10.35 2.69
C ARG A 24 -12.39 9.53 1.71
N VAL A 25 -11.62 8.55 2.18
CA VAL A 25 -10.70 7.77 1.35
C VAL A 25 -11.52 6.86 0.43
N LYS A 26 -11.47 7.14 -0.87
CA LYS A 26 -12.10 6.32 -1.92
C LYS A 26 -11.06 5.57 -2.73
N ARG A 27 -9.92 6.22 -2.99
CA ARG A 27 -8.77 5.62 -3.68
C ARG A 27 -7.51 5.86 -2.89
N LEU A 28 -6.74 4.81 -2.69
CA LEU A 28 -5.49 4.86 -1.92
C LEU A 28 -4.38 4.20 -2.73
N SER A 29 -3.31 4.96 -3.00
CA SER A 29 -2.13 4.49 -3.72
C SER A 29 -0.91 4.59 -2.80
N LEU A 30 -0.39 3.46 -2.34
CA LEU A 30 0.71 3.42 -1.39
C LEU A 30 1.95 2.77 -2.00
N HIS A 31 3.11 3.28 -1.60
CA HIS A 31 4.40 2.65 -1.83
C HIS A 31 4.97 2.28 -0.47
N PHE A 32 5.05 0.98 -0.18
CA PHE A 32 5.64 0.47 1.05
C PHE A 32 7.07 0.02 0.81
N THR A 33 7.95 0.52 1.66
CA THR A 33 9.32 0.04 1.86
C THR A 33 9.49 -0.66 3.22
N ALA A 34 8.37 -0.89 3.92
CA ALA A 34 8.29 -1.52 5.22
C ALA A 34 7.24 -2.64 5.16
N ASN A 35 7.14 -3.44 6.21
CA ASN A 35 6.13 -4.49 6.29
C ASN A 35 4.73 -3.86 6.35
N ILE A 36 3.87 -4.20 5.38
CA ILE A 36 2.50 -3.67 5.30
C ILE A 36 1.61 -4.14 6.46
N ASP A 37 1.94 -5.28 7.08
CA ASP A 37 1.20 -5.83 8.23
C ASP A 37 1.24 -4.88 9.44
N ASP A 38 2.26 -4.02 9.56
CA ASP A 38 2.36 -3.03 10.65
C ASP A 38 1.20 -2.00 10.61
N PHE A 39 0.50 -1.91 9.47
CA PHE A 39 -0.61 -1.00 9.22
C PHE A 39 -1.95 -1.73 8.98
N ALA A 40 -2.03 -3.02 9.32
CA ALA A 40 -3.18 -3.86 9.02
C ALA A 40 -4.51 -3.29 9.53
N GLU A 41 -4.54 -2.90 10.81
CA GLU A 41 -5.72 -2.33 11.48
C GLU A 41 -6.09 -0.94 10.95
N ASP A 42 -5.13 -0.21 10.37
CA ASP A 42 -5.38 1.11 9.79
C ASP A 42 -6.25 1.03 8.54
N PHE A 43 -6.13 -0.05 7.75
CA PHE A 43 -6.94 -0.22 6.55
C PHE A 43 -8.43 -0.36 6.85
N LEU A 44 -8.79 -0.98 7.99
CA LEU A 44 -10.19 -1.16 8.42
C LEU A 44 -10.91 0.17 8.68
N LYS A 45 -10.17 1.26 8.88
CA LYS A 45 -10.74 2.60 9.08
C LYS A 45 -11.31 3.18 7.78
N PHE A 46 -10.88 2.71 6.60
CA PHE A 46 -11.28 3.28 5.31
C PHE A 46 -12.59 2.68 4.78
N SER A 47 -13.70 3.00 5.47
CA SER A 47 -15.05 2.46 5.20
C SER A 47 -15.57 2.66 3.76
N LYS A 48 -15.00 3.60 3.00
CA LYS A 48 -15.41 3.93 1.62
C LYS A 48 -14.34 3.59 0.57
N LEU A 49 -13.27 2.89 0.94
CA LEU A 49 -12.19 2.56 0.03
C LEU A 49 -12.68 1.61 -1.05
N SER A 50 -12.71 2.06 -2.30
CA SER A 50 -13.14 1.25 -3.44
C SER A 50 -12.00 0.80 -4.33
N SER A 51 -10.87 1.51 -4.30
CA SER A 51 -9.68 1.18 -5.09
C SER A 51 -8.41 1.31 -4.25
N LEU A 52 -7.67 0.20 -4.15
CA LEU A 52 -6.41 0.12 -3.44
C LEU A 52 -5.31 -0.29 -4.41
N TYR A 53 -4.30 0.57 -4.52
CA TYR A 53 -3.06 0.28 -5.22
C TYR A 53 -1.92 0.22 -4.22
N VAL A 54 -1.17 -0.88 -4.23
CA VAL A 54 -0.02 -1.10 -3.36
C VAL A 54 1.18 -1.47 -4.20
N LEU A 55 2.23 -0.65 -4.12
CA LEU A 55 3.57 -1.02 -4.56
C LEU A 55 4.38 -1.44 -3.33
N VAL A 56 4.90 -2.66 -3.33
CA VAL A 56 5.77 -3.19 -2.28
C VAL A 56 7.17 -3.36 -2.86
N ALA A 57 8.15 -2.72 -2.24
CA ALA A 57 9.56 -2.87 -2.57
C ALA A 57 10.28 -3.60 -1.42
N GLY A 58 10.91 -4.74 -1.72
CA GLY A 58 11.66 -5.53 -0.74
C GLY A 58 11.36 -7.04 -0.85
N ASN A 59 11.98 -7.83 0.03
CA ASN A 59 11.81 -9.28 0.07
C ASN A 59 10.79 -9.70 1.14
N TYR A 60 9.61 -9.06 1.12
CA TYR A 60 8.54 -9.38 2.06
C TYR A 60 7.76 -10.61 1.58
N SER A 61 7.62 -11.60 2.45
CA SER A 61 6.88 -12.84 2.17
C SER A 61 5.37 -12.64 2.15
N LYS A 62 4.87 -11.59 2.83
CA LYS A 62 3.45 -11.25 2.90
C LYS A 62 3.21 -9.86 2.32
N LEU A 63 2.40 -9.80 1.27
CA LEU A 63 2.21 -8.60 0.45
C LEU A 63 0.97 -7.79 0.82
N LEU A 64 0.03 -8.40 1.55
CA LEU A 64 -1.16 -7.74 2.09
C LEU A 64 -1.55 -8.36 3.43
N PRO A 65 -2.07 -7.54 4.37
CA PRO A 65 -2.70 -8.03 5.58
C PRO A 65 -4.07 -8.65 5.28
N GLU A 66 -4.51 -9.60 6.13
CA GLU A 66 -5.79 -10.29 5.97
C GLU A 66 -7.00 -9.34 6.08
N GLN A 67 -6.83 -8.25 6.85
CA GLN A 67 -7.78 -7.16 7.07
C GLN A 67 -8.22 -6.49 5.76
N ILE A 68 -7.44 -6.56 4.68
CA ILE A 68 -7.88 -6.08 3.36
C ILE A 68 -9.11 -6.85 2.86
N GLY A 69 -9.24 -8.13 3.24
CA GLY A 69 -10.40 -8.97 2.92
C GLY A 69 -11.70 -8.53 3.62
N GLU A 70 -11.61 -7.70 4.67
CA GLU A 70 -12.79 -7.19 5.39
C GLU A 70 -13.37 -5.91 4.76
N LEU A 71 -12.66 -5.32 3.80
CA LEU A 71 -13.05 -4.06 3.15
C LEU A 71 -14.21 -4.28 2.17
N LYS A 72 -15.43 -4.27 2.68
CA LYS A 72 -16.65 -4.58 1.90
C LYS A 72 -16.92 -3.64 0.72
N THR A 73 -16.28 -2.48 0.67
CA THR A 73 -16.42 -1.50 -0.42
C THR A 73 -15.33 -1.60 -1.47
N LEU A 74 -14.28 -2.40 -1.24
CA LEU A 74 -13.15 -2.54 -2.14
C LEU A 74 -13.56 -3.35 -3.37
N THR A 75 -13.49 -2.73 -4.55
CA THR A 75 -13.84 -3.35 -5.84
C THR A 75 -12.64 -3.49 -6.77
N GLU A 76 -11.59 -2.70 -6.51
CA GLU A 76 -10.36 -2.70 -7.28
C GLU A 76 -9.16 -2.88 -6.34
N LEU A 77 -8.37 -3.91 -6.58
CA LEU A 77 -7.14 -4.18 -5.84
C LEU A 77 -6.01 -4.42 -6.83
N THR A 78 -4.96 -3.60 -6.76
CA THR A 78 -3.74 -3.78 -7.53
C THR A 78 -2.56 -3.88 -6.58
N ILE A 79 -1.77 -4.94 -6.73
CA ILE A 79 -0.56 -5.17 -5.95
C ILE A 79 0.59 -5.34 -6.93
N ILE A 80 1.63 -4.53 -6.76
CA ILE A 80 2.88 -4.68 -7.49
C ILE A 80 3.95 -5.02 -6.47
N ASN A 81 4.50 -6.22 -6.56
CA ASN A 81 5.67 -6.64 -5.80
C ASN A 81 6.90 -6.53 -6.68
N VAL A 82 7.87 -5.74 -6.25
CA VAL A 82 9.17 -5.66 -6.91
C VAL A 82 10.20 -6.32 -5.98
N PRO A 83 10.46 -7.64 -6.14
CA PRO A 83 11.47 -8.31 -5.34
C PRO A 83 12.84 -7.71 -5.69
N PHE A 84 13.46 -7.07 -4.71
CA PHE A 84 14.85 -6.64 -4.83
C PHE A 84 15.75 -7.86 -4.58
N LYS A 85 16.22 -8.48 -5.67
CA LYS A 85 17.35 -9.39 -5.58
C LYS A 85 18.61 -8.55 -5.47
N GLU A 86 19.15 -8.44 -4.26
CA GLU A 86 20.50 -7.89 -4.08
C GLU A 86 21.46 -8.72 -4.94
N VAL A 87 22.15 -8.05 -5.87
CA VAL A 87 23.23 -8.68 -6.62
C VAL A 87 24.41 -8.75 -5.66
N SER A 88 24.54 -9.88 -4.96
CA SER A 88 25.75 -10.15 -4.18
C SER A 88 26.92 -10.31 -5.15
N PHE A 89 27.89 -9.40 -5.08
CA PHE A 89 29.15 -9.50 -5.82
C PHE A 89 30.12 -10.52 -5.20
N MET A 90 29.73 -11.23 -4.13
CA MET A 90 30.60 -12.19 -3.43
C MET A 90 30.71 -13.56 -4.11
N ASP A 91 29.95 -13.82 -5.19
CA ASP A 91 30.02 -15.10 -5.92
C ASP A 91 31.09 -15.12 -7.03
N TYR A 92 31.82 -14.02 -7.23
CA TYR A 92 32.99 -14.00 -8.13
C TYR A 92 34.27 -14.28 -7.33
N GLU A 93 34.49 -15.55 -6.95
CA GLU A 93 35.87 -16.01 -6.75
C GLU A 93 36.53 -16.06 -8.13
N ILE A 94 37.49 -15.16 -8.34
CA ILE A 94 38.38 -15.15 -9.50
C ILE A 94 39.19 -16.46 -9.46
N ARG A 95 38.82 -17.42 -10.31
CA ARG A 95 39.67 -18.56 -10.67
C ARG A 95 40.64 -18.16 -11.76
#